data_AF-A0A2D8YH71-F1
#
_entry.id   AF-A0A2D8YH71-F1
#
_cell.length_a   1.000
_cell.length_b   1.000
_cell.length_c   1.000
_cell.angle_alpha   90.00
_cell.angle_beta   90.00
_cell.angle_gamma   90.00
#
_symmetry.space_group_name_H-M   'P 1'
#
loop_
_entity.id
_entity.type
_entity.pdbx_description
1 polymer ?
#
loop_
_entity_poly.entity_id
_entity_poly.type
_entity_poly.pdbx_seq_one_letter_code
_entity_poly.pdbx_strand_id
1 'polypeptide(L)'
;SPTGVALRTFTLRTLVSHWFHTPRPENVAQPEVEFGKGDANWWRLPLHDSALVSSADGSGKNIYARDRAFFRKAIVETTVLHWHLKRRWPLLAKQYKAHLESMTAPESWDRVFSEGDQ
;
A
#
# COMPACT_ATOMS: atom_id res chain seq x y z
N SER A 1 -14.32 -11.24 -8.17
CA SER A 1 -12.95 -10.69 -8.26
C SER A 1 -12.31 -11.14 -9.57
N PRO A 2 -11.45 -10.34 -10.20
CA PRO A 2 -10.75 -10.75 -11.42
C PRO A 2 -9.65 -11.77 -11.09
N THR A 3 -9.52 -12.82 -11.90
CA THR A 3 -8.54 -13.91 -11.72
C THR A 3 -7.84 -14.24 -13.05
N GLY A 4 -6.70 -14.94 -12.99
CA GLY A 4 -5.98 -15.42 -14.17
C GLY A 4 -5.61 -14.34 -15.19
N VAL A 5 -6.02 -14.52 -16.45
CA VAL A 5 -5.77 -13.54 -17.52
C VAL A 5 -6.57 -12.25 -17.32
N ALA A 6 -7.83 -12.37 -16.85
CA ALA A 6 -8.67 -11.20 -16.59
C ALA A 6 -8.06 -10.28 -15.52
N LEU A 7 -7.37 -10.86 -14.53
CA LEU A 7 -6.57 -10.10 -13.55
C LEU A 7 -5.49 -9.27 -14.24
N ARG A 8 -4.67 -9.89 -15.09
CA ARG A 8 -3.56 -9.19 -15.78
C ARG A 8 -4.08 -8.05 -16.65
N THR A 9 -5.14 -8.30 -17.41
CA THR A 9 -5.77 -7.29 -18.26
C THR A 9 -6.37 -6.16 -17.44
N PHE A 10 -7.10 -6.49 -16.35
CA PHE A 10 -7.66 -5.49 -15.44
C PHE A 10 -6.56 -4.62 -14.82
N THR A 11 -5.49 -5.22 -14.32
CA THR A 11 -4.38 -4.50 -13.70
C THR A 11 -3.70 -3.58 -14.72
N LEU A 12 -3.38 -4.08 -15.91
CA LEU A 12 -2.75 -3.27 -16.94
C LEU A 12 -3.64 -2.08 -17.34
N ARG A 13 -4.92 -2.34 -17.63
CA ARG A 13 -5.89 -1.29 -17.98
C ARG A 13 -6.03 -0.26 -16.86
N THR A 14 -6.09 -0.73 -15.60
CA THR A 14 -6.21 0.12 -14.42
C THR A 14 -4.98 1.01 -14.29
N LEU A 15 -3.78 0.43 -14.34
CA LEU A 15 -2.53 1.19 -14.25
C LEU A 15 -2.44 2.27 -15.33
N VAL A 16 -2.69 1.89 -16.60
CA VAL A 16 -2.66 2.84 -17.73
C VAL A 16 -3.70 3.94 -17.54
N SER A 17 -4.94 3.58 -17.20
CA SER A 17 -6.00 4.55 -16.95
C SER A 17 -5.61 5.53 -15.84
N HIS A 18 -5.16 5.03 -14.69
CA HIS A 18 -4.79 5.87 -13.54
C HIS A 18 -3.56 6.74 -13.83
N TRP A 19 -2.67 6.27 -14.69
CA TRP A 19 -1.50 7.03 -15.07
C TRP A 19 -1.85 8.30 -15.85
N PHE A 20 -2.89 8.25 -16.70
CA PHE A 20 -3.25 9.36 -17.60
C PHE A 20 -4.52 10.10 -17.19
N HIS A 21 -5.44 9.45 -16.49
CA HIS A 21 -6.72 10.03 -16.09
C HIS A 21 -6.52 11.12 -15.03
N THR A 22 -7.23 12.23 -15.21
CA THR A 22 -7.29 13.31 -14.23
C THR A 22 -8.67 13.25 -13.57
N PRO A 23 -8.75 13.14 -12.24
CA PRO A 23 -10.04 13.06 -11.57
C PRO A 23 -10.85 14.32 -11.85
N ARG A 24 -12.16 14.16 -12.00
CA ARG A 24 -13.04 15.32 -12.18
C ARG A 24 -13.10 16.14 -10.88
N PRO A 25 -13.04 17.48 -10.92
CA PRO A 25 -13.08 18.32 -9.72
C PRO A 25 -14.30 18.07 -8.84
N GLU A 26 -15.45 17.80 -9.46
CA GLU A 26 -16.71 17.43 -8.80
C GLU A 26 -16.55 16.18 -7.91
N ASN A 27 -15.87 15.16 -8.42
CA ASN A 27 -15.63 13.89 -7.71
C ASN A 27 -14.58 14.06 -6.61
N VAL A 28 -13.70 15.06 -6.69
CA VAL A 28 -12.73 15.34 -5.61
C VAL A 28 -13.42 16.08 -4.47
N ALA A 29 -14.35 17.00 -4.79
CA ALA A 29 -15.10 17.77 -3.79
C ALA A 29 -16.17 16.93 -3.07
N GLN A 30 -16.82 16.00 -3.79
CA GLN A 30 -17.85 15.13 -3.25
C GLN A 30 -17.57 13.66 -3.63
N PRO A 31 -17.65 12.71 -2.68
CA PRO A 31 -17.49 11.30 -2.98
C PRO A 31 -18.50 10.80 -4.02
N GLU A 32 -18.02 10.14 -5.07
CA GLU A 32 -18.84 9.57 -6.15
C GLU A 32 -19.66 8.37 -5.66
N VAL A 33 -19.06 7.56 -4.79
CA VAL A 33 -19.66 6.33 -4.28
C VAL A 33 -19.39 6.14 -2.78
N GLU A 34 -20.30 5.45 -2.11
CA GLU A 34 -20.10 4.96 -0.75
C GLU A 34 -19.96 3.43 -0.74
N PHE A 35 -18.91 2.93 -0.11
CA PHE A 35 -18.70 1.52 0.15
C PHE A 35 -18.86 1.21 1.63
N GLY A 36 -19.67 0.19 1.92
CA GLY A 36 -19.74 -0.42 3.24
C GLY A 36 -18.45 -1.15 3.60
N LYS A 37 -18.36 -1.58 4.87
CA LYS A 37 -17.19 -2.21 5.49
C LYS A 37 -16.55 -3.37 4.71
N GLY A 38 -17.33 -4.10 3.89
CA GLY A 38 -16.83 -5.22 3.08
C GLY A 38 -16.81 -4.98 1.56
N ASP A 39 -17.27 -3.80 1.11
CA ASP A 39 -17.54 -3.58 -0.31
C ASP A 39 -16.41 -2.89 -1.07
N ALA A 40 -15.49 -2.25 -0.33
CA ALA A 40 -14.33 -1.51 -0.82
C ALA A 40 -13.21 -2.44 -1.35
N ASN A 41 -13.58 -3.33 -2.27
CA ASN A 41 -12.67 -4.30 -2.86
C ASN A 41 -11.70 -3.61 -3.84
N TRP A 42 -10.47 -4.12 -3.90
CA TRP A 42 -9.40 -3.54 -4.70
C TRP A 42 -9.68 -3.55 -6.23
N TRP A 43 -10.63 -4.35 -6.71
CA TRP A 43 -11.08 -4.34 -8.12
C TRP A 43 -12.30 -3.44 -8.39
N ARG A 44 -12.97 -2.91 -7.34
CA ARG A 44 -14.12 -1.99 -7.47
C ARG A 44 -13.70 -0.54 -7.28
N LEU A 45 -12.88 -0.28 -6.25
CA LEU A 45 -12.37 1.07 -5.94
C LEU A 45 -11.72 1.78 -7.14
N PRO A 46 -10.86 1.13 -7.95
CA PRO A 46 -10.19 1.82 -9.05
C PRO A 46 -11.12 2.24 -10.19
N LEU A 47 -12.41 1.88 -10.15
CA LEU A 47 -13.37 2.28 -11.18
C LEU A 47 -13.94 3.68 -10.94
N HIS A 48 -13.77 4.25 -9.75
CA HIS A 48 -14.32 5.55 -9.34
C HIS A 48 -13.21 6.57 -9.10
N ASP A 49 -13.51 7.86 -9.25
CA ASP A 49 -12.56 8.94 -8.95
C ASP A 49 -12.47 9.21 -7.45
N SER A 50 -13.54 8.95 -6.70
CA SER A 50 -13.56 9.06 -5.25
C SER A 50 -14.53 8.08 -4.60
N ALA A 51 -14.25 7.70 -3.35
CA ALA A 51 -15.04 6.76 -2.60
C ALA A 51 -15.02 7.10 -1.10
N LEU A 52 -16.20 7.08 -0.49
CA LEU A 52 -16.37 7.08 0.95
C LEU A 52 -16.40 5.63 1.43
N VAL A 53 -15.50 5.24 2.31
CA VAL A 53 -15.35 3.86 2.78
C VAL A 53 -15.51 3.80 4.29
N SER A 54 -16.49 3.03 4.76
CA SER A 54 -16.72 2.82 6.18
C SER A 54 -15.57 2.05 6.83
N SER A 55 -15.06 2.55 7.96
CA SER A 55 -13.98 1.91 8.72
C SER A 55 -14.40 0.52 9.23
N ALA A 56 -13.44 -0.40 9.28
CA ALA A 56 -13.68 -1.77 9.69
C ALA A 56 -14.04 -1.91 11.17
N ASP A 57 -13.68 -0.97 12.02
CA ASP A 57 -14.02 -0.92 13.44
C ASP A 57 -15.31 -0.15 13.74
N GLY A 58 -15.98 0.41 12.70
CA GLY A 58 -17.16 1.24 12.87
C GLY A 58 -16.89 2.65 13.41
N SER A 59 -15.62 3.05 13.53
CA SER A 59 -15.21 4.35 14.07
C SER A 59 -15.56 5.55 13.18
N GLY A 60 -15.95 5.32 11.93
CA GLY A 60 -16.31 6.39 11.00
C GLY A 60 -16.20 5.98 9.54
N LYS A 61 -16.01 6.96 8.66
CA LYS A 61 -15.83 6.79 7.22
C LYS A 61 -14.60 7.56 6.75
N ASN A 62 -13.84 6.96 5.84
CA ASN A 62 -12.68 7.58 5.20
C ASN A 62 -13.02 7.98 3.77
N ILE A 63 -12.60 9.17 3.35
CA ILE A 63 -12.74 9.60 1.95
C ILE A 63 -11.43 9.32 1.23
N TYR A 64 -11.52 8.57 0.15
CA TYR A 64 -10.42 8.35 -0.78
C TYR A 64 -10.74 9.07 -2.08
N ALA A 65 -9.83 9.92 -2.54
CA ALA A 65 -9.92 10.57 -3.84
C ALA A 65 -8.66 10.23 -4.65
N ARG A 66 -8.83 10.07 -5.95
CA ARG A 66 -7.73 9.79 -6.86
C ARG A 66 -6.81 11.01 -6.96
N ASP A 67 -5.50 10.77 -6.84
CA ASP A 67 -4.46 11.77 -7.12
C ASP A 67 -3.45 11.15 -8.09
N ARG A 68 -3.40 11.69 -9.32
CA ARG A 68 -2.48 11.21 -10.36
C ARG A 68 -1.02 11.45 -10.03
N ALA A 69 -0.70 12.55 -9.34
CA ALA A 69 0.67 12.92 -9.02
C ALA A 69 1.19 11.98 -7.93
N PHE A 70 0.39 11.77 -6.88
CA PHE A 70 0.68 10.79 -5.85
C PHE A 70 0.79 9.37 -6.42
N PHE A 71 -0.14 8.97 -7.29
CA PHE A 71 -0.12 7.64 -7.90
C PHE A 71 1.18 7.39 -8.69
N ARG A 72 1.58 8.31 -9.57
CA ARG A 72 2.82 8.20 -10.35
C ARG A 72 4.04 8.12 -9.44
N LYS A 73 4.10 9.00 -8.43
CA LYS A 73 5.18 9.01 -7.43
C LYS A 73 5.28 7.67 -6.72
N ALA A 74 4.17 7.16 -6.17
CA ALA A 74 4.13 5.92 -5.42
C ALA A 74 4.56 4.71 -6.27
N ILE A 75 4.16 4.62 -7.55
CA ILE A 75 4.57 3.54 -8.45
C ILE A 75 6.08 3.59 -8.74
N VAL A 76 6.63 4.78 -8.99
CA VAL A 76 8.07 4.95 -9.22
C VAL A 76 8.86 4.58 -7.98
N GLU A 77 8.50 5.12 -6.82
CA GLU A 77 9.16 4.84 -5.54
C GLU A 77 9.11 3.34 -5.20
N THR A 78 7.95 2.73 -5.35
CA THR A 78 7.77 1.29 -5.12
C THR A 78 8.69 0.49 -6.04
N THR A 79 8.77 0.83 -7.32
CA THR A 79 9.61 0.11 -8.30
C THR A 79 11.09 0.24 -7.95
N VAL A 80 11.54 1.45 -7.59
CA VAL A 80 12.92 1.73 -7.16
C VAL A 80 13.26 0.93 -5.89
N LEU A 81 12.38 0.94 -4.89
CA LEU A 81 12.57 0.19 -3.65
C LEU A 81 12.66 -1.32 -3.89
N HIS A 82 11.79 -1.88 -4.74
CA HIS A 82 11.84 -3.30 -5.08
C HIS A 82 13.13 -3.66 -5.83
N TRP A 83 13.61 -2.79 -6.72
CA TRP A 83 14.90 -2.99 -7.38
C TRP A 83 16.06 -2.97 -6.39
N HIS A 84 16.10 -1.99 -5.47
CA HIS A 84 17.11 -1.94 -4.41
C HIS A 84 17.07 -3.16 -3.51
N LEU A 85 15.87 -3.59 -3.10
CA LEU A 85 15.69 -4.78 -2.27
C LEU A 85 16.20 -6.02 -2.99
N LYS A 86 15.76 -6.26 -4.24
CA LYS A 86 16.20 -7.41 -5.05
C LYS A 86 17.72 -7.45 -5.20
N ARG A 87 18.34 -6.29 -5.47
CA ARG A 87 19.80 -6.18 -5.63
C ARG A 87 20.56 -6.43 -4.32
N ARG A 88 20.04 -5.92 -3.19
CA ARG A 88 20.72 -6.01 -1.88
C ARG A 88 20.36 -7.27 -1.10
N TRP A 89 19.35 -8.03 -1.53
CA TRP A 89 18.84 -9.20 -0.81
C TRP A 89 19.91 -10.22 -0.40
N PRO A 90 20.86 -10.64 -1.27
CA PRO A 90 21.85 -11.64 -0.87
C PRO A 90 22.76 -11.16 0.27
N LEU A 91 23.14 -9.87 0.24
CA LEU A 91 23.95 -9.25 1.29
C LEU A 91 23.17 -9.14 2.60
N LEU A 92 21.94 -8.63 2.53
CA LEU A 92 21.05 -8.52 3.70
C LEU A 92 20.81 -9.89 4.33
N ALA A 93 20.48 -10.91 3.53
CA ALA A 93 20.29 -12.26 4.02
C ALA A 93 21.52 -12.82 4.73
N LYS A 94 22.73 -12.57 4.20
CA LYS A 94 23.98 -12.99 4.86
C LYS A 94 24.19 -12.26 6.18
N GLN A 95 23.99 -10.94 6.21
CA GLN A 95 24.17 -10.12 7.41
C GLN A 95 23.21 -10.53 8.52
N TYR A 96 21.92 -10.66 8.21
CA TYR A 96 20.90 -11.10 9.18
C TYR A 96 21.20 -12.50 9.72
N LYS A 97 21.60 -13.45 8.87
CA LYS A 97 21.98 -14.80 9.33
C LYS A 97 23.22 -14.78 10.22
N ALA A 98 24.23 -13.99 9.86
CA ALA A 98 25.46 -13.90 10.64
C ALA A 98 25.26 -13.27 12.03
N HIS A 99 24.26 -12.42 12.20
CA HIS A 99 23.96 -11.74 13.46
C HIS A 99 22.76 -12.35 14.20
N LEU A 100 22.20 -13.46 13.71
CA LEU A 100 20.97 -14.04 14.24
C LEU A 100 21.08 -14.32 15.74
N GLU A 101 22.15 -14.99 16.16
CA GLU A 101 22.39 -15.34 17.57
C GLU A 101 22.44 -14.08 18.45
N SER A 102 23.17 -13.06 18.02
CA SER A 102 23.26 -11.78 18.75
C SER A 102 21.95 -11.01 18.78
N MET A 103 21.10 -11.12 17.74
CA MET A 103 19.81 -10.43 17.68
C MET A 103 18.74 -11.11 18.53
N THR A 104 18.86 -12.43 18.74
CA THR A 104 17.93 -13.21 19.56
C THR A 104 18.43 -13.48 20.98
N ALA A 105 19.66 -13.07 21.30
CA ALA A 105 20.25 -13.21 22.62
C ALA A 105 19.50 -12.36 23.66
N PRO A 106 19.11 -12.90 24.82
CA PRO A 106 18.46 -12.16 25.90
C PRO A 106 19.22 -10.89 26.29
N GLU A 107 20.56 -10.96 26.35
CA GLU A 107 21.44 -9.86 26.73
C GLU A 107 21.37 -8.66 25.76
N SER A 108 20.99 -8.91 24.49
CA SER A 108 20.78 -7.84 23.51
C SER A 108 19.44 -7.13 23.72
N TRP A 109 18.43 -7.82 24.26
CA TRP A 109 17.12 -7.26 24.55
C TRP A 109 17.07 -6.52 25.87
N ASP A 110 17.91 -6.89 26.85
CA ASP A 110 18.03 -6.17 28.12
C ASP A 110 18.29 -4.67 27.91
N ARG A 111 19.10 -4.30 26.91
CA ARG A 111 19.36 -2.90 26.57
C ARG A 111 18.13 -2.16 26.03
N VAL A 112 17.28 -2.83 25.26
CA VAL A 112 16.07 -2.24 24.67
C VAL A 112 14.99 -2.03 25.74
N PHE A 113 14.88 -2.97 26.69
CA PHE A 113 13.84 -2.92 27.72
C PHE A 113 14.25 -2.11 28.96
N SER A 114 15.54 -2.07 29.32
CA SER A 114 16.02 -1.25 30.44
C SER A 114 15.98 0.26 30.18
N GLU A 115 16.02 0.68 28.90
CA GLU A 115 15.89 2.09 28.51
C GLU A 115 14.41 2.55 28.45
N GLY A 116 13.46 1.61 28.36
CA GLY A 116 12.02 1.90 28.34
C GLY A 116 11.35 1.96 29.73
N ASP A 117 12.08 1.63 30.80
CA ASP A 117 11.61 1.64 32.19
C ASP A 117 11.96 2.96 32.94
N GLN A 118 12.38 4.02 32.23
CA GLN A 118 12.53 5.39 32.76
C GLN A 118 11.34 6.27 32.35
#